data_AF-W9X8P5-F1
#
_entry.id   AF-W9X8P5-F1
#
_cell.length_a   1.000
_cell.length_b   1.000
_cell.length_c   1.000
_cell.angle_alpha   90.00
_cell.angle_beta   90.00
_cell.angle_gamma   90.00
#
_symmetry.space_group_name_H-M   'P 1'
#
loop_
_entity.id
_entity.type
_entity.pdbx_description
1 polymer ?
#
loop_
_entity_poly.entity_id
_entity_poly.type
_entity_poly.pdbx_seq_one_letter_code
_entity_poly.pdbx_strand_id
1 'polypeptide(L)'
;MGWISTPAAVQSWKHIVQGLHDQCTALACLSTYLAMMVACGIKDSGYMKYSLELRNTSSKMLRQSILRSDPTHRSRLAQITLLQQVFWHFYAEASARNLDAALIHGRMLRKLMHEDPEAVTPHFFMLAMFVDIHLSSTHRGKPIFEYETFGPNIYQAMWTGVDPYVYLLVGKETIPDATDAAVTSTLLDFSVSTEPLRSLFIRRRQAIALEKLIAQAENPGTNTTAIFFWVASHAYIDEGFFTNFYCDKVKGTSITLSEALSEPNAASILQGPGLACQSECSRLTEAAMAMAALYLMRVLGLFDMWINGQNFYDPAASRETLLYDALNAAFRVGSPQELEAYANAHLWCLFVGAIAEWQSVLNGNVGRRGGGQKSRGMLTAKAQLSLQRIDSGFDENLSHKSRSGFHIGAEDEDASRMLFNTLFARQASMMGLISWEQMVPILGMFAYGDTLQPHGSRWFWRSMGAHLDDSKG
;
A
#
# COMPACT_ATOMS: atom_id res chain seq x y z
N MET A 1 5.40 -15.40 -0.61
CA MET A 1 6.87 -15.21 -0.59
C MET A 1 7.25 -14.49 0.70
N GLY A 2 8.05 -15.11 1.58
CA GLY A 2 8.51 -14.50 2.83
C GLY A 2 9.90 -13.91 2.65
N TRP A 3 9.98 -12.62 2.31
CA TRP A 3 11.23 -11.93 1.95
C TRP A 3 11.97 -11.29 3.14
N ILE A 4 11.53 -11.51 4.38
CA ILE A 4 12.29 -11.02 5.53
C ILE A 4 13.54 -11.90 5.63
N SER A 5 14.64 -11.42 5.07
CA SER A 5 15.95 -11.99 5.31
C SER A 5 16.17 -12.04 6.82
N THR A 6 16.69 -13.15 7.33
CA THR A 6 17.03 -13.35 8.75
C THR A 6 17.71 -12.13 9.38
N PRO A 7 18.61 -11.38 8.69
CA PRO A 7 19.21 -10.15 9.22
C PRO A 7 18.23 -8.98 9.47
N ALA A 8 17.25 -8.75 8.58
CA ALA A 8 16.26 -7.69 8.77
C ALA A 8 15.35 -8.00 9.99
N ALA A 9 14.95 -9.27 10.15
CA ALA A 9 14.23 -9.71 11.34
C ALA A 9 15.06 -9.50 12.63
N VAL A 10 16.36 -9.80 12.58
CA VAL A 10 17.29 -9.57 13.71
C VAL A 10 17.39 -8.07 14.05
N GLN A 11 17.43 -7.18 13.06
CA GLN A 11 17.50 -5.75 13.31
C GLN A 11 16.21 -5.22 13.96
N SER A 12 15.04 -5.64 13.46
CA SER A 12 13.75 -5.31 14.08
C SER A 12 13.64 -5.86 15.50
N TRP A 13 14.10 -7.11 15.74
CA TRP A 13 14.15 -7.69 17.08
C TRP A 13 15.03 -6.88 18.04
N LYS A 14 16.24 -6.47 17.59
CA LYS A 14 17.13 -5.61 18.39
C LYS A 14 16.46 -4.29 18.73
N HIS A 15 15.75 -3.67 17.79
CA HIS A 15 15.00 -2.43 18.04
C HIS A 15 13.92 -2.61 19.11
N ILE A 16 13.13 -3.70 19.03
CA ILE A 16 12.10 -4.03 20.02
C ILE A 16 12.74 -4.25 21.40
N VAL A 17 13.78 -5.07 21.49
CA VAL A 17 14.48 -5.35 22.76
C VAL A 17 15.07 -4.07 23.36
N GLN A 18 15.65 -3.20 22.54
CA GLN A 18 16.14 -1.90 23.00
C GLN A 18 15.00 -1.05 23.58
N GLY A 19 13.83 -1.05 22.94
CA GLY A 19 12.63 -0.38 23.44
C GLY A 19 12.13 -0.89 24.80
N LEU A 20 12.52 -2.10 25.23
CA LEU A 20 12.16 -2.64 26.54
C LEU A 20 13.05 -2.15 27.69
N HIS A 21 14.16 -1.45 27.41
CA HIS A 21 15.09 -0.97 28.44
C HIS A 21 14.61 0.31 29.14
N ASP A 22 13.79 1.11 28.47
CA ASP A 22 13.13 2.28 29.06
C ASP A 22 11.68 1.93 29.40
N GLN A 23 11.26 2.17 30.65
CA GLN A 23 9.94 1.76 31.12
C GLN A 23 8.80 2.43 30.34
N CYS A 24 8.94 3.71 29.97
CA CYS A 24 7.94 4.41 29.18
C CYS A 24 7.76 3.70 27.83
N THR A 25 8.87 3.49 27.13
CA THR A 25 8.91 2.81 25.83
C THR A 25 8.39 1.38 25.91
N ALA A 26 8.77 0.62 26.93
CA ALA A 26 8.35 -0.76 27.13
C ALA A 26 6.83 -0.89 27.27
N LEU A 27 6.20 -0.01 28.07
CA LEU A 27 4.75 0.00 28.26
C LEU A 27 4.01 0.32 26.95
N ALA A 28 4.48 1.31 26.18
CA ALA A 28 3.90 1.65 24.89
C ALA A 28 4.07 0.51 23.87
N CYS A 29 5.25 -0.12 23.83
CA CYS A 29 5.55 -1.28 23.00
C CYS A 29 4.61 -2.46 23.29
N LEU A 30 4.51 -2.88 24.55
CA LEU A 30 3.61 -3.97 24.96
C LEU A 30 2.15 -3.65 24.63
N SER A 31 1.73 -2.40 24.84
CA SER A 31 0.37 -1.98 24.53
C SER A 31 0.03 -2.02 23.04
N THR A 32 1.01 -1.78 22.17
CA THR A 32 0.91 -1.87 20.71
C THR A 32 0.56 -3.30 20.32
N TYR A 33 1.34 -4.27 20.77
CA TYR A 33 1.11 -5.68 20.43
C TYR A 33 -0.18 -6.22 21.00
N LEU A 34 -0.59 -5.80 22.20
CA LEU A 34 -1.91 -6.16 22.74
C LEU A 34 -3.05 -5.60 21.87
N ALA A 35 -2.93 -4.35 21.39
CA ALA A 35 -3.93 -3.77 20.49
C ALA A 35 -3.99 -4.53 19.15
N MET A 36 -2.84 -4.92 18.60
CA MET A 36 -2.76 -5.74 17.38
C MET A 36 -3.43 -7.11 17.58
N MET A 37 -3.13 -7.79 18.68
CA MET A 37 -3.73 -9.08 19.04
C MET A 37 -5.26 -9.00 19.08
N VAL A 38 -5.80 -7.96 19.72
CA VAL A 38 -7.25 -7.72 19.81
C VAL A 38 -7.85 -7.48 18.42
N ALA A 39 -7.20 -6.65 17.59
CA ALA A 39 -7.66 -6.35 16.24
C ALA A 39 -7.64 -7.57 15.32
N CYS A 40 -6.72 -8.52 15.53
CA CYS A 40 -6.61 -9.78 14.81
C CYS A 40 -7.46 -10.90 15.41
N GLY A 41 -8.53 -10.55 16.13
CA GLY A 41 -9.55 -11.51 16.55
C GLY A 41 -9.22 -12.32 17.81
N ILE A 42 -8.18 -11.95 18.57
CA ILE A 42 -7.97 -12.52 19.91
C ILE A 42 -8.97 -11.86 20.87
N LYS A 43 -10.11 -12.52 21.06
CA LYS A 43 -11.28 -12.02 21.80
C LYS A 43 -11.18 -12.11 23.33
N ASP A 44 -9.97 -12.23 23.88
CA ASP A 44 -9.82 -12.19 25.34
C ASP A 44 -10.22 -10.79 25.84
N SER A 45 -11.25 -10.72 26.69
CA SER A 45 -11.87 -9.48 27.14
C SER A 45 -10.92 -8.61 27.99
N GLY A 46 -9.82 -9.19 28.51
CA GLY A 46 -8.83 -8.47 29.30
C GLY A 46 -7.82 -7.65 28.49
N TYR A 47 -7.46 -8.07 27.28
CA TYR A 47 -6.31 -7.49 26.57
C TYR A 47 -6.53 -6.05 26.09
N MET A 48 -7.74 -5.71 25.66
CA MET A 48 -8.04 -4.33 25.27
C MET A 48 -7.96 -3.37 26.46
N LYS A 49 -8.51 -3.79 27.61
CA LYS A 49 -8.43 -3.05 28.86
C LYS A 49 -6.97 -2.87 29.30
N TYR A 50 -6.20 -3.96 29.28
CA TYR A 50 -4.80 -3.92 29.68
C TYR A 50 -3.94 -3.07 28.74
N SER A 51 -4.15 -3.16 27.42
CA SER A 51 -3.52 -2.27 26.43
C SER A 51 -3.79 -0.79 26.76
N LEU A 52 -5.02 -0.43 27.11
CA LEU A 52 -5.37 0.94 27.47
C LEU A 52 -4.70 1.39 28.78
N GLU A 53 -4.63 0.53 29.80
CA GLU A 53 -3.95 0.81 31.07
C GLU A 53 -2.44 1.07 30.86
N LEU A 54 -1.78 0.24 30.04
CA LEU A 54 -0.38 0.41 29.70
C LEU A 54 -0.14 1.71 28.91
N ARG A 55 -0.96 2.01 27.90
CA ARG A 55 -0.87 3.28 27.14
C ARG A 55 -1.06 4.50 28.04
N ASN A 56 -2.06 4.50 28.91
CA ASN A 56 -2.31 5.62 29.82
C ASN A 56 -1.13 5.84 30.77
N THR A 57 -0.58 4.76 31.32
CA THR A 57 0.59 4.83 32.20
C THR A 57 1.81 5.36 31.44
N SER A 58 2.08 4.83 30.25
CA SER A 58 3.17 5.28 29.39
C SER A 58 3.03 6.76 28.98
N SER A 59 1.82 7.20 28.59
CA SER A 59 1.53 8.59 28.24
C SER A 59 1.80 9.57 29.38
N LYS A 60 1.50 9.18 30.63
CA LYS A 60 1.85 9.98 31.81
C LYS A 60 3.37 10.10 31.97
N MET A 61 4.11 9.01 31.74
CA MET A 61 5.57 9.01 31.79
C MET A 61 6.19 9.85 30.66
N LEU A 62 5.68 9.73 29.42
CA LEU A 62 6.10 10.56 28.29
C LEU A 62 5.88 12.05 28.59
N ARG A 63 4.71 12.42 29.14
CA ARG A 63 4.45 13.80 29.55
C ARG A 63 5.48 14.30 30.56
N GLN A 64 5.81 13.49 31.57
CA GLN A 64 6.85 13.84 32.55
C GLN A 64 8.23 13.96 31.91
N SER A 65 8.57 13.06 30.99
CA SER A 65 9.83 13.08 30.21
C SER A 65 9.97 14.38 29.42
N ILE A 66 8.92 14.81 28.73
CA ILE A 66 8.88 16.08 27.99
C ILE A 66 9.02 17.28 28.93
N LEU A 67 8.30 17.30 30.05
CA LEU A 67 8.33 18.42 31.01
C LEU A 67 9.67 18.58 31.72
N ARG A 68 10.40 17.48 31.95
CA ARG A 68 11.72 17.50 32.60
C ARG A 68 12.85 17.85 31.63
N SER A 69 12.62 17.73 30.34
CA SER A 69 13.65 17.87 29.33
C SER A 69 13.69 19.30 28.80
N ASP A 70 14.73 20.06 29.18
CA ASP A 70 15.04 21.33 28.53
C ASP A 70 15.39 21.09 27.05
N PRO A 71 14.63 21.66 26.09
CA PRO A 71 14.92 21.51 24.66
C PRO A 71 16.31 22.02 24.27
N THR A 72 16.85 23.00 25.01
CA THR A 72 18.10 23.69 24.65
C THR A 72 19.36 22.97 25.12
N HIS A 73 19.23 22.08 26.11
CA HIS A 73 20.35 21.40 26.76
C HIS A 73 20.21 19.86 26.78
N ARG A 74 19.39 19.30 25.88
CA ARG A 74 19.15 17.86 25.83
C ARG A 74 20.37 17.13 25.28
N SER A 75 20.84 16.10 26.01
CA SER A 75 21.90 15.22 25.51
C SER A 75 21.39 14.38 24.33
N ARG A 76 22.29 13.96 23.43
CA ARG A 76 21.94 13.11 22.27
C ARG A 76 21.21 11.83 22.68
N LEU A 77 21.66 11.19 23.77
CA LEU A 77 21.01 9.99 24.30
C LEU A 77 19.58 10.28 24.76
N ALA A 78 19.35 11.39 25.46
CA ALA A 78 18.01 11.79 25.88
C ALA A 78 17.09 12.12 24.70
N GLN A 79 17.64 12.71 23.62
CA GLN A 79 16.90 12.96 22.38
C GLN A 79 16.49 11.66 21.68
N ILE A 80 17.40 10.69 21.56
CA ILE A 80 17.12 9.36 21.01
C ILE A 80 16.05 8.65 21.85
N THR A 81 16.15 8.69 23.18
CA THR A 81 15.15 8.10 24.07
C THR A 81 13.78 8.75 23.88
N LEU A 82 13.71 10.09 23.77
CA LEU A 82 12.43 10.76 23.54
C LEU A 82 11.84 10.40 22.16
N LEU A 83 12.66 10.35 21.12
CA LEU A 83 12.23 9.89 19.78
C LEU A 83 11.61 8.49 19.85
N GLN A 84 12.26 7.56 20.55
CA GLN A 84 11.74 6.20 20.75
C GLN A 84 10.43 6.20 21.54
N GLN A 85 10.34 6.95 22.64
CA GLN A 85 9.11 7.05 23.43
C GLN A 85 7.94 7.57 22.59
N VAL A 86 8.14 8.63 21.81
CA VAL A 86 7.09 9.21 20.95
C VAL A 86 6.71 8.26 19.81
N PHE A 87 7.69 7.60 19.18
CA PHE A 87 7.42 6.60 18.14
C PHE A 87 6.56 5.45 18.65
N TRP A 88 6.88 4.88 19.82
CA TRP A 88 6.09 3.77 20.34
C TRP A 88 4.67 4.19 20.75
N HIS A 89 4.44 5.45 21.15
CA HIS A 89 3.09 5.97 21.35
C HIS A 89 2.34 6.16 20.03
N PHE A 90 3.00 6.71 19.01
CA PHE A 90 2.44 6.82 17.67
C PHE A 90 1.99 5.46 17.15
N TYR A 91 2.85 4.44 17.29
CA TYR A 91 2.54 3.09 16.88
C TYR A 91 1.43 2.43 17.71
N ALA A 92 1.43 2.64 19.02
CA ALA A 92 0.40 2.11 19.91
C ALA A 92 -0.98 2.66 19.57
N GLU A 93 -1.10 3.97 19.35
CA GLU A 93 -2.38 4.61 19.02
C GLU A 93 -2.85 4.26 17.60
N ALA A 94 -1.93 4.19 16.63
CA ALA A 94 -2.25 3.72 15.28
C ALA A 94 -2.77 2.27 15.31
N SER A 95 -2.13 1.40 16.08
CA SER A 95 -2.53 -0.01 16.19
C SER A 95 -3.86 -0.20 16.91
N ALA A 96 -4.17 0.68 17.85
CA ALA A 96 -5.45 0.74 18.53
C ALA A 96 -6.57 1.44 17.74
N ARG A 97 -6.28 1.87 16.50
CA ARG A 97 -7.20 2.62 15.63
C ARG A 97 -7.71 3.92 16.24
N ASN A 98 -6.87 4.58 17.04
CA ASN A 98 -7.16 5.87 17.66
C ASN A 98 -6.51 6.99 16.83
N LEU A 99 -7.23 7.44 15.79
CA LEU A 99 -6.70 8.41 14.82
C LEU A 99 -6.24 9.71 15.49
N ASP A 100 -7.05 10.29 16.37
CA ASP A 100 -6.76 11.60 16.96
C ASP A 100 -5.46 11.57 17.78
N ALA A 101 -5.27 10.56 18.61
CA ALA A 101 -4.05 10.41 19.40
C ALA A 101 -2.85 10.03 18.51
N ALA A 102 -3.04 9.18 17.50
CA ALA A 102 -1.99 8.85 16.55
C ALA A 102 -1.49 10.09 15.79
N LEU A 103 -2.39 10.99 15.37
CA LEU A 103 -2.01 12.25 14.73
C LEU A 103 -1.22 13.17 15.67
N ILE A 104 -1.57 13.23 16.96
CA ILE A 104 -0.81 14.01 17.94
C ILE A 104 0.62 13.48 18.05
N HIS A 105 0.78 12.18 18.32
CA HIS A 105 2.10 11.58 18.49
C HIS A 105 2.92 11.56 17.19
N GLY A 106 2.29 11.33 16.04
CA GLY A 106 2.96 11.40 14.75
C GLY A 106 3.48 12.80 14.42
N ARG A 107 2.69 13.86 14.71
CA ARG A 107 3.16 15.25 14.54
C ARG A 107 4.28 15.60 15.51
N MET A 108 4.23 15.11 16.74
CA MET A 108 5.32 15.25 17.70
C MET A 108 6.59 14.55 17.18
N LEU A 109 6.46 13.33 16.66
CA LEU A 109 7.57 12.56 16.11
C LEU A 109 8.20 13.28 14.93
N ARG A 110 7.39 13.74 13.98
CA ARG A 110 7.85 14.54 12.84
C ARG A 110 8.63 15.78 13.29
N LYS A 111 8.10 16.52 14.26
CA LYS A 111 8.79 17.70 14.81
C LYS A 111 10.16 17.33 15.39
N LEU A 112 10.24 16.30 16.22
CA LEU A 112 11.50 15.86 16.83
C LEU A 112 12.52 15.38 15.79
N MET A 113 12.05 14.72 14.72
CA MET A 113 12.90 14.28 13.60
C MET A 113 13.47 15.46 12.81
N HIS A 114 12.72 16.55 12.63
CA HIS A 114 13.23 17.78 12.00
C HIS A 114 14.19 18.55 12.90
N GLU A 115 13.98 18.54 14.22
CA GLU A 115 14.84 19.24 15.18
C GLU A 115 16.22 18.56 15.32
N ASP A 116 16.30 17.24 15.18
CA ASP A 116 17.55 16.48 15.23
C ASP A 116 17.58 15.34 14.20
N PRO A 117 17.81 15.64 12.91
CA PRO A 117 17.85 14.63 11.86
C PRO A 117 18.99 13.61 12.04
N GLU A 118 20.08 14.01 12.70
CA GLU A 118 21.25 13.14 12.99
C GLU A 118 20.95 12.06 14.04
N ALA A 119 19.85 12.19 14.80
CA ALA A 119 19.36 11.13 15.67
C ALA A 119 18.46 10.12 14.95
N VAL A 120 18.05 10.40 13.71
CA VAL A 120 17.13 9.58 12.93
C VAL A 120 17.90 8.60 12.06
N THR A 121 17.99 7.34 12.51
CA THR A 121 18.58 6.28 11.68
C THR A 121 17.64 5.89 10.53
N PRO A 122 18.16 5.44 9.37
CA PRO A 122 17.33 4.95 8.26
C PRO A 122 16.34 3.86 8.68
N HIS A 123 16.77 2.92 9.51
CA HIS A 123 15.89 1.85 10.02
C HIS A 123 14.76 2.40 10.90
N PHE A 124 15.06 3.36 11.79
CA PHE A 124 14.04 3.98 12.63
C PHE A 124 13.00 4.74 11.79
N PHE A 125 13.46 5.51 10.80
CA PHE A 125 12.56 6.22 9.90
C PHE A 125 11.70 5.27 9.06
N MET A 126 12.24 4.12 8.64
CA MET A 126 11.49 3.07 7.95
C MET A 126 10.32 2.55 8.79
N LEU A 127 10.56 2.30 10.08
CA LEU A 127 9.50 1.89 11.01
C LEU A 127 8.44 2.98 11.18
N ALA A 128 8.83 4.26 11.25
CA ALA A 128 7.90 5.37 11.35
C ALA A 128 7.03 5.54 10.09
N MET A 129 7.64 5.46 8.91
CA MET A 129 6.91 5.51 7.63
C MET A 129 5.92 4.35 7.49
N PHE A 130 6.32 3.14 7.88
CA PHE A 130 5.43 1.98 7.87
C PHE A 130 4.13 2.27 8.64
N VAL A 131 4.25 2.76 9.88
CA VAL A 131 3.08 3.10 10.70
C VAL A 131 2.25 4.22 10.06
N ASP A 132 2.90 5.26 9.54
CA ASP A 132 2.23 6.43 8.94
C ASP A 132 1.45 6.08 7.68
N ILE A 133 2.04 5.30 6.78
CA ILE A 133 1.39 4.82 5.56
C ILE A 133 0.20 3.92 5.90
N HIS A 134 0.32 3.06 6.93
CA HIS A 134 -0.82 2.28 7.39
C HIS A 134 -1.93 3.14 7.95
N LEU A 135 -1.59 4.15 8.76
CA LEU A 135 -2.56 5.09 9.31
C LEU A 135 -3.28 5.84 8.20
N SER A 136 -2.54 6.39 7.23
CA SER A 136 -3.06 7.14 6.09
C SER A 136 -4.00 6.29 5.24
N SER A 137 -3.62 5.03 4.98
CA SER A 137 -4.42 4.08 4.20
C SER A 137 -5.71 3.65 4.89
N THR A 138 -5.64 3.44 6.21
CA THR A 138 -6.80 3.05 7.03
C THR A 138 -7.82 4.18 7.12
N HIS A 139 -7.34 5.42 7.24
CA HIS A 139 -8.20 6.60 7.46
C HIS A 139 -8.41 7.46 6.21
N ARG A 140 -7.94 6.99 5.05
CA ARG A 140 -8.08 7.68 3.74
C ARG A 140 -7.57 9.13 3.78
N GLY A 141 -6.46 9.34 4.49
CA GLY A 141 -5.88 10.66 4.75
C GLY A 141 -4.51 10.84 4.13
N LYS A 142 -4.00 12.08 4.15
CA LYS A 142 -2.60 12.34 3.83
C LYS A 142 -1.69 11.73 4.91
N PRO A 143 -0.52 11.19 4.54
CA PRO A 143 0.53 10.84 5.48
C PRO A 143 0.98 12.05 6.33
N ILE A 144 1.49 11.78 7.53
CA ILE A 144 1.99 12.80 8.46
C ILE A 144 3.37 13.30 8.03
N PHE A 145 4.23 12.38 7.57
CA PHE A 145 5.61 12.69 7.18
C PHE A 145 5.70 13.27 5.76
N GLU A 146 6.79 14.00 5.52
CA GLU A 146 7.10 14.58 4.20
C GLU A 146 7.92 13.59 3.38
N TYR A 147 7.25 12.85 2.50
CA TYR A 147 7.88 11.84 1.65
C TYR A 147 8.64 12.45 0.47
N GLU A 148 8.40 13.73 0.15
CA GLU A 148 9.00 14.39 -1.01
C GLU A 148 10.37 14.98 -0.74
N THR A 149 10.63 15.35 0.51
CA THR A 149 11.82 16.11 0.91
C THR A 149 12.55 15.39 2.03
N PHE A 150 11.90 15.26 3.19
CA PHE A 150 12.52 14.72 4.39
C PHE A 150 12.95 13.27 4.22
N GLY A 151 12.07 12.43 3.65
CA GLY A 151 12.37 11.01 3.47
C GLY A 151 13.60 10.72 2.59
N PRO A 152 13.69 11.27 1.36
CA PRO A 152 14.87 11.15 0.51
C PRO A 152 16.15 11.63 1.20
N ASN A 153 16.10 12.72 1.96
CA ASN A 153 17.26 13.24 2.68
C ASN A 153 17.80 12.26 3.74
N ILE A 154 16.93 11.54 4.46
CA ILE A 154 17.34 10.54 5.46
C ILE A 154 17.99 9.31 4.78
N TYR A 155 17.51 8.91 3.61
CA TYR A 155 17.99 7.71 2.93
C TYR A 155 19.13 7.95 1.94
N GLN A 156 19.40 9.19 1.54
CA GLN A 156 20.33 9.50 0.45
C GLN A 156 21.68 8.79 0.59
N ALA A 157 22.30 8.83 1.76
CA ALA A 157 23.58 8.18 2.00
C ALA A 157 23.50 6.65 1.87
N MET A 158 22.40 6.04 2.31
CA MET A 158 22.15 4.61 2.17
C MET A 158 21.90 4.24 0.71
N TRP A 159 21.09 5.03 -0.02
CA TRP A 159 20.81 4.80 -1.43
C TRP A 159 22.08 4.87 -2.26
N THR A 160 22.83 5.97 -2.20
CA THR A 160 24.09 6.14 -2.93
C THR A 160 25.09 5.00 -2.67
N GLY A 161 25.11 4.46 -1.45
CA GLY A 161 26.00 3.35 -1.08
C GLY A 161 25.56 1.99 -1.65
N VAL A 162 24.27 1.81 -1.94
CA VAL A 162 23.68 0.56 -2.44
C VAL A 162 23.49 0.57 -3.96
N ASP A 163 23.31 1.74 -4.57
CA ASP A 163 23.10 1.90 -6.01
C ASP A 163 24.13 1.12 -6.87
N PRO A 164 25.45 1.11 -6.58
CA PRO A 164 26.42 0.32 -7.36
C PRO A 164 26.09 -1.18 -7.45
N TYR A 165 25.59 -1.76 -6.36
CA TYR A 165 25.23 -3.18 -6.32
C TYR A 165 23.96 -3.45 -7.12
N VAL A 166 23.01 -2.52 -7.03
CA VAL A 166 21.77 -2.61 -7.79
C VAL A 166 22.09 -2.44 -9.28
N TYR A 167 22.95 -1.48 -9.66
CA TYR A 167 23.37 -1.26 -11.05
C TYR A 167 24.05 -2.51 -11.64
N LEU A 168 24.85 -3.20 -10.82
CA LEU A 168 25.51 -4.44 -11.24
C LEU A 168 24.51 -5.58 -11.46
N LEU A 169 23.40 -5.60 -10.72
CA LEU A 169 22.35 -6.61 -10.85
C LEU A 169 21.41 -6.36 -12.02
N VAL A 170 21.10 -5.09 -12.31
CA VAL A 170 20.00 -4.75 -13.22
C VAL A 170 20.42 -3.96 -14.47
N GLY A 171 21.65 -3.46 -14.53
CA GLY A 171 22.10 -2.49 -15.53
C GLY A 171 22.03 -1.06 -14.98
N LYS A 172 22.83 -0.15 -15.53
CA LYS A 172 22.86 1.24 -15.03
C LYS A 172 21.56 1.98 -15.38
N GLU A 173 21.03 1.66 -16.56
CA GLU A 173 19.84 2.21 -17.19
C GLU A 173 18.53 1.91 -16.47
N THR A 174 18.49 0.92 -15.56
CA THR A 174 17.27 0.48 -14.87
C THR A 174 17.03 1.13 -13.51
N ILE A 175 17.96 1.93 -12.99
CA ILE A 175 17.80 2.64 -11.71
C ILE A 175 17.60 4.13 -12.01
N PRO A 176 16.76 4.83 -11.24
CA PRO A 176 16.54 6.26 -11.46
C PRO A 176 17.82 7.07 -11.28
N ASP A 177 18.27 7.76 -12.34
CA ASP A 177 19.00 9.02 -12.16
C ASP A 177 17.97 10.07 -11.71
N ALA A 178 18.25 10.80 -10.63
CA ALA A 178 17.40 11.88 -10.11
C ALA A 178 17.28 13.08 -11.08
N THR A 179 18.00 13.04 -12.20
CA THR A 179 18.09 14.10 -13.20
C THR A 179 17.74 13.54 -14.59
N ASP A 180 16.44 13.62 -14.93
CA ASP A 180 15.84 13.77 -16.27
C ASP A 180 16.28 12.93 -17.49
N ALA A 181 17.23 11.99 -17.40
CA ALA A 181 17.84 11.37 -18.58
C ALA A 181 17.70 9.83 -18.68
N ALA A 182 16.94 9.18 -17.80
CA ALA A 182 16.68 7.75 -17.93
C ALA A 182 15.56 7.46 -18.94
N VAL A 183 15.89 7.57 -20.23
CA VAL A 183 15.10 7.05 -21.35
C VAL A 183 15.20 5.51 -21.31
N THR A 184 14.52 4.87 -20.37
CA THR A 184 14.24 3.44 -20.52
C THR A 184 13.11 3.30 -21.53
N SER A 185 13.44 2.58 -22.60
CA SER A 185 12.75 2.35 -23.89
C SER A 185 11.27 1.91 -23.88
N THR A 186 10.55 2.03 -22.78
CA THR A 186 9.13 1.70 -22.71
C THR A 186 8.29 2.98 -22.72
N LEU A 187 7.64 3.22 -23.85
CA LEU A 187 6.66 4.28 -24.04
C LEU A 187 5.60 4.17 -22.93
N LEU A 188 5.54 5.16 -22.03
CA LEU A 188 4.41 5.31 -21.13
C LEU A 188 3.21 5.81 -21.93
N ASP A 189 2.01 5.41 -21.52
CA ASP A 189 0.78 5.95 -22.10
C ASP A 189 0.74 7.48 -21.89
N PHE A 190 0.15 8.22 -22.84
CA PHE A 190 0.13 9.68 -22.79
C PHE A 190 -0.61 10.22 -21.56
N SER A 191 -1.51 9.43 -20.97
CA SER A 191 -2.18 9.76 -19.71
C SER A 191 -1.20 9.88 -18.52
N VAL A 192 0.00 9.29 -18.63
CA VAL A 192 1.09 9.35 -17.66
C VAL A 192 2.15 10.36 -18.12
N SER A 193 1.71 11.57 -18.48
CA SER A 193 2.58 12.63 -19.01
C SER A 193 2.90 13.73 -17.99
N THR A 194 2.06 13.91 -16.96
CA THR A 194 2.23 14.97 -15.98
C THR A 194 3.19 14.58 -14.87
N GLU A 195 4.03 15.52 -14.43
CA GLU A 195 4.78 15.36 -13.19
C GLU A 195 3.90 15.69 -11.98
N PRO A 196 4.10 15.04 -10.82
CA PRO A 196 5.10 14.00 -10.53
C PRO A 196 4.70 12.56 -10.94
N LEU A 197 3.52 12.36 -11.53
CA LEU A 197 2.95 11.03 -11.80
C LEU A 197 3.84 10.22 -12.73
N ARG A 198 4.37 10.84 -13.78
CA ARG A 198 5.27 10.22 -14.73
C ARG A 198 6.51 9.63 -14.05
N SER A 199 7.22 10.42 -13.26
CA SER A 199 8.38 9.96 -12.50
C SER A 199 8.05 8.77 -11.58
N LEU A 200 6.90 8.81 -10.91
CA LEU A 200 6.44 7.74 -10.04
C LEU A 200 6.19 6.42 -10.79
N PHE A 201 5.57 6.48 -11.97
CA PHE A 201 5.34 5.28 -12.79
C PHE A 201 6.64 4.68 -13.33
N ILE A 202 7.59 5.52 -13.75
CA ILE A 202 8.93 5.06 -14.17
C ILE A 202 9.60 4.30 -13.02
N ARG A 203 9.67 4.93 -11.83
CA ARG A 203 10.27 4.30 -10.64
C ARG A 203 9.57 2.99 -10.28
N ARG A 204 8.24 2.94 -10.37
CA ARG A 204 7.50 1.71 -10.05
C ARG A 204 7.82 0.57 -11.03
N ARG A 205 7.90 0.84 -12.34
CA ARG A 205 8.28 -0.17 -13.33
C ARG A 205 9.69 -0.71 -13.08
N GLN A 206 10.62 0.19 -12.74
CA GLN A 206 11.99 -0.17 -12.38
C GLN A 206 12.01 -1.05 -11.12
N ALA A 207 11.23 -0.71 -10.09
CA ALA A 207 11.11 -1.54 -8.88
C ALA A 207 10.58 -2.95 -9.20
N ILE A 208 9.56 -3.08 -10.05
CA ILE A 208 9.02 -4.38 -10.50
C ILE A 208 10.09 -5.20 -11.25
N ALA A 209 10.88 -4.55 -12.12
CA ALA A 209 11.97 -5.21 -12.82
C ALA A 209 13.07 -5.69 -11.85
N LEU A 210 13.40 -4.86 -10.85
CA LEU A 210 14.36 -5.20 -9.82
C LEU A 210 13.91 -6.36 -8.94
N GLU A 211 12.63 -6.42 -8.54
CA GLU A 211 12.06 -7.55 -7.79
C GLU A 211 12.29 -8.88 -8.53
N LYS A 212 12.10 -8.91 -9.86
CA LYS A 212 12.35 -10.10 -10.71
C LYS A 212 13.81 -10.54 -10.65
N LEU A 213 14.74 -9.58 -10.74
CA LEU A 213 16.17 -9.84 -10.82
C LEU A 213 16.74 -10.25 -9.45
N ILE A 214 16.25 -9.67 -8.36
CA ILE A 214 16.59 -10.10 -7.00
C ILE A 214 16.12 -11.55 -6.76
N ALA A 215 14.91 -11.92 -7.22
CA ALA A 215 14.41 -13.29 -7.10
C ALA A 215 15.28 -14.33 -7.84
N GLN A 216 16.05 -13.89 -8.84
CA GLN A 216 16.94 -14.73 -9.63
C GLN A 216 18.39 -14.71 -9.12
N ALA A 217 18.75 -13.76 -8.25
CA ALA A 217 20.10 -13.54 -7.78
C ALA A 217 20.46 -14.46 -6.59
N GLU A 218 20.71 -15.74 -6.85
CA GLU A 218 21.26 -16.70 -5.87
C GLU A 218 22.80 -16.60 -5.73
N ASN A 219 23.35 -15.39 -5.60
CA ASN A 219 24.80 -15.20 -5.50
C ASN A 219 25.26 -14.99 -4.04
N PRO A 220 26.19 -15.81 -3.50
CA PRO A 220 26.67 -15.73 -2.11
C PRO A 220 27.34 -14.40 -1.72
N GLY A 221 27.69 -13.54 -2.68
CA GLY A 221 28.33 -12.23 -2.46
C GLY A 221 27.36 -11.04 -2.46
N THR A 222 26.09 -11.25 -2.77
CA THR A 222 25.11 -10.16 -2.86
C THR A 222 24.62 -9.77 -1.47
N ASN A 223 24.77 -8.49 -1.09
CA ASN A 223 24.22 -7.97 0.17
C ASN A 223 22.69 -7.79 0.05
N THR A 224 21.97 -8.90 0.10
CA THR A 224 20.50 -8.96 -0.03
C THR A 224 19.78 -8.13 1.03
N THR A 225 20.38 -7.93 2.21
CA THR A 225 19.80 -7.08 3.25
C THR A 225 19.83 -5.61 2.84
N ALA A 226 20.97 -5.10 2.36
CA ALA A 226 21.07 -3.71 1.93
C ALA A 226 20.16 -3.42 0.72
N ILE A 227 20.08 -4.36 -0.23
CA ILE A 227 19.17 -4.27 -1.37
C ILE A 227 17.70 -4.29 -0.90
N PHE A 228 17.34 -5.14 0.06
CA PHE A 228 16.00 -5.14 0.63
C PHE A 228 15.65 -3.79 1.27
N PHE A 229 16.54 -3.22 2.08
CA PHE A 229 16.32 -1.90 2.70
C PHE A 229 16.20 -0.80 1.63
N TRP A 230 16.98 -0.88 0.56
CA TRP A 230 16.87 0.02 -0.59
C TRP A 230 15.48 -0.08 -1.25
N VAL A 231 15.03 -1.29 -1.61
CA VAL A 231 13.72 -1.52 -2.23
C VAL A 231 12.58 -1.07 -1.31
N ALA A 232 12.64 -1.46 -0.04
CA ALA A 232 11.60 -1.13 0.94
C ALA A 232 11.50 0.39 1.18
N SER A 233 12.63 1.08 1.33
CA SER A 233 12.65 2.54 1.53
C SER A 233 12.08 3.28 0.31
N HIS A 234 12.47 2.93 -0.92
CA HIS A 234 11.86 3.50 -2.13
C HIS A 234 10.36 3.23 -2.21
N ALA A 235 9.93 2.00 -1.91
CA ALA A 235 8.52 1.64 -1.93
C ALA A 235 7.69 2.46 -0.92
N TYR A 236 8.19 2.68 0.31
CA TYR A 236 7.51 3.55 1.27
C TYR A 236 7.45 5.01 0.80
N ILE A 237 8.54 5.51 0.22
CA ILE A 237 8.59 6.87 -0.35
C ILE A 237 7.53 7.03 -1.44
N ASP A 238 7.54 6.15 -2.43
CA ASP A 238 6.59 6.18 -3.54
C ASP A 238 5.13 6.01 -3.05
N GLU A 239 4.89 5.19 -2.03
CA GLU A 239 3.55 5.01 -1.44
C GLU A 239 3.03 6.32 -0.80
N GLY A 240 3.90 7.04 -0.08
CA GLY A 240 3.57 8.35 0.45
C GLY A 240 3.27 9.38 -0.66
N PHE A 241 4.08 9.39 -1.72
CA PHE A 241 3.89 10.25 -2.88
C PHE A 241 2.56 10.00 -3.60
N PHE A 242 2.27 8.75 -3.97
CA PHE A 242 1.02 8.43 -4.65
C PHE A 242 -0.20 8.78 -3.78
N THR A 243 -0.11 8.58 -2.45
CA THR A 243 -1.19 8.93 -1.52
C THR A 243 -1.43 10.43 -1.50
N ASN A 244 -0.36 11.24 -1.41
CA ASN A 244 -0.46 12.70 -1.47
C ASN A 244 -1.04 13.16 -2.81
N PHE A 245 -0.50 12.64 -3.91
CA PHE A 245 -0.94 12.96 -5.27
C PHE A 245 -2.43 12.66 -5.45
N TYR A 246 -2.90 11.49 -5.03
CA TYR A 246 -4.32 11.14 -5.04
C TYR A 246 -5.16 12.16 -4.25
N CYS A 247 -4.78 12.44 -3.01
CA CYS A 247 -5.51 13.37 -2.15
C CYS A 247 -5.59 14.77 -2.77
N ASP A 248 -4.51 15.25 -3.38
CA ASP A 248 -4.46 16.57 -4.00
C ASP A 248 -5.30 16.62 -5.28
N LYS A 249 -5.20 15.58 -6.11
CA LYS A 249 -6.04 15.46 -7.29
C LYS A 249 -7.51 15.45 -6.89
N VAL A 250 -7.96 14.59 -5.97
CA VAL A 250 -9.38 14.53 -5.57
C VAL A 250 -9.88 15.82 -4.90
N LYS A 251 -9.07 16.49 -4.08
CA LYS A 251 -9.48 17.77 -3.45
C LYS A 251 -9.73 18.89 -4.45
N GLY A 252 -9.05 18.88 -5.61
CA GLY A 252 -9.34 19.81 -6.70
C GLY A 252 -10.80 19.78 -7.17
N THR A 253 -11.55 18.69 -6.91
CA THR A 253 -13.00 18.58 -7.19
C THR A 253 -13.85 19.40 -6.21
N SER A 254 -13.38 19.62 -4.99
CA SER A 254 -14.21 20.20 -3.93
C SER A 254 -14.25 21.73 -3.98
N ILE A 255 -13.32 22.38 -4.67
CA ILE A 255 -13.25 23.84 -4.79
C ILE A 255 -14.26 24.35 -5.83
N THR A 256 -14.54 23.59 -6.88
CA THR A 256 -15.44 23.99 -7.98
C THR A 256 -16.94 23.84 -7.68
N LEU A 257 -17.35 23.18 -6.59
CA LEU A 257 -18.76 23.04 -6.21
C LEU A 257 -19.28 24.16 -5.29
N SER A 258 -18.41 24.98 -4.70
CA SER A 258 -18.80 26.07 -3.79
C SER A 258 -18.77 27.46 -4.43
N GLU A 259 -18.17 27.63 -5.61
CA GLU A 259 -18.05 28.95 -6.28
C GLU A 259 -19.24 29.29 -7.19
N ALA A 260 -20.30 28.48 -7.22
CA ALA A 260 -21.51 28.78 -8.00
C ALA A 260 -22.46 29.80 -7.32
N LEU A 261 -22.08 30.44 -6.20
CA LEU A 261 -22.92 31.42 -5.49
C LEU A 261 -22.19 32.69 -5.04
N SER A 262 -21.10 33.12 -5.70
CA SER A 262 -20.53 34.44 -5.40
C SER A 262 -20.16 35.21 -6.66
N GLU A 263 -20.70 36.42 -6.71
CA GLU A 263 -20.66 37.40 -7.79
C GLU A 263 -19.26 37.73 -8.33
N PRO A 264 -19.17 38.25 -9.57
CA PRO A 264 -17.91 38.44 -10.28
C PRO A 264 -17.20 39.70 -9.79
N ASN A 265 -16.22 39.55 -8.90
CA ASN A 265 -15.23 40.60 -8.70
C ASN A 265 -14.03 40.38 -9.62
N ALA A 266 -14.06 41.11 -10.73
CA ALA A 266 -12.94 41.35 -11.60
C ALA A 266 -11.79 42.03 -10.83
N ALA A 267 -10.77 41.25 -10.44
CA ALA A 267 -9.36 41.66 -10.42
C ALA A 267 -8.49 40.62 -9.70
N SER A 268 -7.88 39.69 -10.45
CA SER A 268 -6.45 39.39 -10.31
C SER A 268 -5.99 38.55 -11.50
N ILE A 269 -5.73 39.26 -12.59
CA ILE A 269 -4.96 38.80 -13.74
C ILE A 269 -3.50 38.81 -13.31
N LEU A 270 -2.92 37.63 -13.09
CA LEU A 270 -1.50 37.31 -13.26
C LEU A 270 -1.35 35.77 -13.26
N GLN A 271 -2.10 35.10 -14.13
CA GLN A 271 -1.78 33.73 -14.55
C GLN A 271 -0.84 33.84 -15.75
N GLY A 272 0.37 33.30 -15.60
CA GLY A 272 1.34 33.23 -16.68
C GLY A 272 0.79 32.41 -17.87
N PRO A 273 1.20 32.73 -19.11
CA PRO A 273 0.76 32.00 -20.28
C PRO A 273 1.46 30.65 -20.35
N GLY A 274 0.80 29.55 -19.95
CA GLY A 274 1.35 28.21 -20.15
C GLY A 274 0.69 27.03 -19.44
N LEU A 275 -0.07 27.22 -18.35
CA LEU A 275 -0.81 26.10 -17.73
C LEU A 275 -2.20 26.01 -18.35
N ALA A 276 -2.35 25.21 -19.41
CA ALA A 276 -3.66 24.73 -19.82
C ALA A 276 -4.35 24.12 -18.59
N CYS A 277 -5.53 24.62 -18.24
CA CYS A 277 -6.32 24.08 -17.13
C CYS A 277 -6.60 22.60 -17.42
N GLN A 278 -6.02 21.71 -16.61
CA GLN A 278 -6.25 20.27 -16.73
C GLN A 278 -7.74 20.00 -16.61
N SER A 279 -8.33 19.24 -17.55
CA SER A 279 -9.75 18.91 -17.48
C SER A 279 -10.05 18.06 -16.23
N GLU A 280 -11.29 18.13 -15.77
CA GLU A 280 -11.71 17.40 -14.57
C GLU A 280 -11.58 15.88 -14.75
N CYS A 281 -11.92 15.38 -15.94
CA CYS A 281 -11.77 13.97 -16.30
C CYS A 281 -10.30 13.53 -16.27
N SER A 282 -9.39 14.34 -16.85
CA SER A 282 -7.95 14.08 -16.83
C SER A 282 -7.43 13.98 -15.39
N ARG A 283 -7.77 14.97 -14.55
CA ARG A 283 -7.37 15.02 -13.14
C ARG A 283 -7.85 13.81 -12.34
N LEU A 284 -9.10 13.39 -12.52
CA LEU A 284 -9.68 12.25 -11.81
C LEU A 284 -9.16 10.91 -12.35
N THR A 285 -8.84 10.83 -13.64
CA THR A 285 -8.16 9.67 -14.24
C THR A 285 -6.77 9.50 -13.63
N GLU A 286 -6.01 10.59 -13.46
CA GLU A 286 -4.72 10.55 -12.75
C GLU A 286 -4.86 10.13 -11.29
N ALA A 287 -5.90 10.58 -10.59
CA ALA A 287 -6.20 10.13 -9.23
C ALA A 287 -6.45 8.61 -9.19
N ALA A 288 -7.27 8.09 -10.11
CA ALA A 288 -7.51 6.66 -10.25
C ALA A 288 -6.21 5.89 -10.53
N MET A 289 -5.36 6.39 -11.43
CA MET A 289 -4.07 5.77 -11.75
C MET A 289 -3.14 5.69 -10.53
N ALA A 290 -3.06 6.76 -9.73
CA ALA A 290 -2.28 6.76 -8.50
C ALA A 290 -2.79 5.70 -7.49
N MET A 291 -4.11 5.57 -7.33
CA MET A 291 -4.70 4.55 -6.45
C MET A 291 -4.48 3.12 -6.97
N ALA A 292 -4.57 2.90 -8.27
CA ALA A 292 -4.29 1.60 -8.88
C ALA A 292 -2.81 1.23 -8.70
N ALA A 293 -1.87 2.17 -8.89
CA ALA A 293 -0.45 1.94 -8.62
C ALA A 293 -0.20 1.57 -7.15
N LEU A 294 -0.80 2.31 -6.20
CA LEU A 294 -0.76 2.02 -4.77
C LEU A 294 -1.29 0.63 -4.42
N TYR A 295 -2.35 0.20 -5.09
CA TYR A 295 -2.91 -1.13 -4.89
C TYR A 295 -1.92 -2.22 -5.34
N LEU A 296 -1.38 -2.11 -6.56
CA LEU A 296 -0.39 -3.04 -7.08
C LEU A 296 0.88 -3.10 -6.22
N MET A 297 1.32 -1.99 -5.65
CA MET A 297 2.48 -1.96 -4.73
C MET A 297 2.31 -2.89 -3.53
N ARG A 298 1.06 -3.08 -3.06
CA ARG A 298 0.78 -3.90 -1.88
C ARG A 298 0.41 -5.32 -2.18
N VAL A 299 -0.25 -5.57 -3.30
CA VAL A 299 -0.49 -6.94 -3.78
C VAL A 299 0.80 -7.74 -3.91
N LEU A 300 1.93 -7.08 -4.21
CA LEU A 300 3.23 -7.74 -4.25
C LEU A 300 3.82 -8.10 -2.86
N GLY A 301 3.05 -7.92 -1.78
CA GLY A 301 3.30 -8.58 -0.50
C GLY A 301 4.40 -7.95 0.36
N LEU A 302 4.81 -6.72 0.08
CA LEU A 302 5.86 -6.05 0.86
C LEU A 302 5.42 -5.64 2.28
N PHE A 303 4.11 -5.52 2.54
CA PHE A 303 3.60 -4.85 3.76
C PHE A 303 2.46 -5.61 4.47
N ASP A 304 2.27 -6.87 4.16
CA ASP A 304 1.25 -7.68 4.81
C ASP A 304 1.74 -8.22 6.16
N MET A 305 0.93 -8.05 7.20
CA MET A 305 1.18 -8.65 8.51
C MET A 305 0.03 -9.58 8.87
N TRP A 306 0.21 -10.85 8.55
CA TRP A 306 -0.76 -11.90 8.87
C TRP A 306 -0.59 -12.38 10.30
N ILE A 307 -1.61 -12.18 11.12
CA ILE A 307 -1.71 -12.69 12.50
C ILE A 307 -2.97 -13.53 12.58
N ASN A 308 -2.84 -14.82 12.92
CA ASN A 308 -3.95 -15.77 13.02
C ASN A 308 -4.85 -15.81 11.77
N GLY A 309 -4.25 -15.75 10.57
CA GLY A 309 -5.00 -15.78 9.31
C GLY A 309 -5.71 -14.46 8.97
N GLN A 310 -5.48 -13.39 9.73
CA GLN A 310 -5.97 -12.05 9.43
C GLN A 310 -4.80 -11.12 9.12
N ASN A 311 -4.85 -10.43 7.98
CA ASN A 311 -3.92 -9.36 7.69
C ASN A 311 -4.30 -8.13 8.51
N PHE A 312 -3.49 -7.78 9.52
CA PHE A 312 -3.74 -6.65 10.40
C PHE A 312 -3.80 -5.33 9.63
N TYR A 313 -3.01 -5.24 8.55
CA TYR A 313 -2.85 -4.02 7.77
C TYR A 313 -3.66 -3.99 6.48
N ASP A 314 -4.65 -4.87 6.31
CA ASP A 314 -5.44 -5.00 5.09
C ASP A 314 -6.09 -3.65 4.69
N PRO A 315 -5.55 -2.94 3.68
CA PRO A 315 -6.12 -1.71 3.20
C PRO A 315 -6.99 -1.96 1.97
N ALA A 316 -7.18 -3.22 1.53
CA ALA A 316 -7.76 -3.54 0.24
C ALA A 316 -9.17 -2.94 0.13
N ALA A 317 -9.99 -3.13 1.15
CA ALA A 317 -11.34 -2.58 1.19
C ALA A 317 -11.37 -1.05 1.11
N SER A 318 -10.42 -0.33 1.74
CA SER A 318 -10.41 1.14 1.69
C SER A 318 -9.95 1.66 0.33
N ARG A 319 -8.95 1.02 -0.28
CA ARG A 319 -8.33 1.46 -1.55
C ARG A 319 -9.15 1.10 -2.77
N GLU A 320 -9.76 -0.08 -2.77
CA GLU A 320 -10.70 -0.50 -3.82
C GLU A 320 -11.86 0.50 -3.92
N THR A 321 -12.39 0.94 -2.78
CA THR A 321 -13.43 1.99 -2.75
C THR A 321 -12.90 3.31 -3.31
N LEU A 322 -11.71 3.76 -2.90
CA LEU A 322 -11.12 5.02 -3.39
C LEU A 322 -10.82 5.00 -4.90
N LEU A 323 -10.32 3.87 -5.40
CA LEU A 323 -10.11 3.65 -6.83
C LEU A 323 -11.43 3.72 -7.59
N TYR A 324 -12.47 3.05 -7.08
CA TYR A 324 -13.80 3.05 -7.68
C TYR A 324 -14.40 4.46 -7.68
N ASP A 325 -14.33 5.17 -6.56
CA ASP A 325 -14.86 6.53 -6.42
C ASP A 325 -14.19 7.48 -7.43
N ALA A 326 -12.88 7.39 -7.62
CA ALA A 326 -12.13 8.21 -8.57
C ALA A 326 -12.49 7.87 -10.03
N LEU A 327 -12.55 6.59 -10.40
CA LEU A 327 -12.95 6.16 -11.74
C LEU A 327 -14.38 6.56 -12.07
N ASN A 328 -15.31 6.30 -11.16
CA ASN A 328 -16.71 6.65 -11.33
C ASN A 328 -16.88 8.18 -11.44
N ALA A 329 -16.12 8.96 -10.65
CA ALA A 329 -16.10 10.40 -10.81
C ALA A 329 -15.56 10.82 -12.19
N ALA A 330 -14.47 10.22 -12.68
CA ALA A 330 -13.94 10.48 -14.01
C ALA A 330 -14.96 10.17 -15.11
N PHE A 331 -15.62 9.01 -15.05
CA PHE A 331 -16.67 8.60 -16.00
C PHE A 331 -17.89 9.53 -16.00
N ARG A 332 -18.24 10.12 -14.86
CA ARG A 332 -19.36 11.06 -14.78
C ARG A 332 -19.06 12.41 -15.42
N VAL A 333 -17.83 12.89 -15.33
CA VAL A 333 -17.46 14.24 -15.80
C VAL A 333 -16.83 14.23 -17.19
N GLY A 334 -16.32 13.10 -17.65
CA GLY A 334 -15.64 12.97 -18.94
C GLY A 334 -16.59 13.04 -20.13
N SER A 335 -16.23 13.88 -21.11
CA SER A 335 -16.85 13.83 -22.43
C SER A 335 -16.54 12.51 -23.15
N PRO A 336 -17.34 12.07 -24.14
CA PRO A 336 -17.05 10.86 -24.90
C PRO A 336 -15.63 10.84 -25.50
N GLN A 337 -15.16 11.98 -26.00
CA GLN A 337 -13.81 12.12 -26.57
C GLN A 337 -12.72 11.97 -25.52
N GLU A 338 -12.91 12.52 -24.31
CA GLU A 338 -11.96 12.34 -23.22
C GLU A 338 -11.95 10.89 -22.71
N LEU A 339 -13.12 10.27 -22.58
CA LEU A 339 -13.22 8.86 -22.16
C LEU A 339 -12.56 7.93 -23.18
N GLU A 340 -12.70 8.22 -24.47
CA GLU A 340 -12.00 7.51 -25.54
C GLU A 340 -10.48 7.76 -25.47
N ALA A 341 -10.06 9.02 -25.28
CA ALA A 341 -8.64 9.35 -25.13
C ALA A 341 -8.02 8.58 -23.95
N TYR A 342 -8.66 8.58 -22.78
CA TYR A 342 -8.16 7.94 -21.57
C TYR A 342 -8.51 6.45 -21.44
N ALA A 343 -9.02 5.81 -22.50
CA ALA A 343 -9.50 4.43 -22.46
C ALA A 343 -8.46 3.43 -21.95
N ASN A 344 -7.18 3.60 -22.34
CA ASN A 344 -6.08 2.74 -21.86
C ASN A 344 -5.87 2.85 -20.34
N ALA A 345 -5.92 4.08 -19.80
CA ALA A 345 -5.77 4.33 -18.37
C ALA A 345 -6.93 3.76 -17.58
N HIS A 346 -8.17 3.96 -18.07
CA HIS A 346 -9.37 3.39 -17.44
C HIS A 346 -9.34 1.87 -17.46
N LEU A 347 -8.99 1.28 -18.60
CA LEU A 347 -8.83 -0.16 -18.74
C LEU A 347 -7.78 -0.73 -17.76
N TRP A 348 -6.61 -0.07 -17.63
CA TRP A 348 -5.58 -0.49 -16.69
C TRP A 348 -6.05 -0.39 -15.23
N CYS A 349 -6.69 0.73 -14.84
CA CYS A 349 -7.23 0.89 -13.50
C CYS A 349 -8.31 -0.16 -13.18
N LEU A 350 -9.19 -0.46 -14.14
CA LEU A 350 -10.23 -1.48 -14.02
C LEU A 350 -9.63 -2.88 -13.89
N PHE A 351 -8.58 -3.19 -14.64
CA PHE A 351 -7.84 -4.45 -14.51
C PHE A 351 -7.26 -4.61 -13.09
N VAL A 352 -6.66 -3.55 -12.55
CA VAL A 352 -6.13 -3.55 -11.18
C VAL A 352 -7.23 -3.75 -10.15
N GLY A 353 -8.37 -3.07 -10.29
CA GLY A 353 -9.52 -3.28 -9.40
C GLY A 353 -10.10 -4.70 -9.51
N ALA A 354 -10.14 -5.28 -10.71
CA ALA A 354 -10.61 -6.66 -10.90
C ALA A 354 -9.69 -7.67 -10.20
N ILE A 355 -8.36 -7.46 -10.23
CA ILE A 355 -7.42 -8.24 -9.42
C ILE A 355 -7.79 -8.16 -7.93
N ALA A 356 -8.16 -6.97 -7.46
CA ALA A 356 -8.51 -6.76 -6.06
C ALA A 356 -9.73 -7.54 -5.60
N GLU A 357 -10.80 -7.46 -6.38
CA GLU A 357 -12.03 -8.19 -6.11
C GLU A 357 -11.74 -9.70 -6.10
N TRP A 358 -10.98 -10.20 -7.08
CA TRP A 358 -10.68 -11.61 -7.17
C TRP A 358 -9.83 -12.13 -6.00
N GLN A 359 -8.88 -11.34 -5.54
CA GLN A 359 -8.11 -11.70 -4.34
C GLN A 359 -8.98 -11.77 -3.11
N SER A 360 -9.97 -10.89 -2.98
CA SER A 360 -10.93 -10.92 -1.87
C SER A 360 -11.75 -12.22 -1.88
N VAL A 361 -12.15 -12.71 -3.06
CA VAL A 361 -12.87 -13.98 -3.24
C VAL A 361 -11.99 -15.17 -2.87
N LEU A 362 -10.76 -15.23 -3.39
CA LEU A 362 -9.84 -16.33 -3.12
C LEU A 362 -9.43 -16.42 -1.64
N ASN A 363 -9.16 -15.27 -1.01
CA ASN A 363 -8.81 -15.20 0.41
C ASN A 363 -10.03 -15.45 1.32
N GLY A 364 -11.24 -15.22 0.81
CA GLY A 364 -12.52 -15.45 1.49
C GLY A 364 -12.79 -16.91 1.93
N ASN A 365 -12.00 -17.87 1.44
CA ASN A 365 -12.06 -19.27 1.88
C ASN A 365 -11.21 -19.59 3.13
N VAL A 366 -10.42 -18.64 3.66
CA VAL A 366 -9.59 -18.87 4.88
C VAL A 366 -10.19 -18.25 6.14
N GLY A 367 -11.34 -17.55 6.06
CA GLY A 367 -11.99 -17.00 7.26
C GLY A 367 -13.36 -16.42 6.97
N ARG A 368 -14.36 -17.30 6.82
CA ARG A 368 -15.76 -16.92 6.54
C ARG A 368 -16.23 -15.76 7.42
N ARG A 369 -16.56 -14.65 6.74
CA ARG A 369 -17.61 -13.71 7.13
C ARG A 369 -18.88 -14.52 7.43
N GLY A 370 -19.27 -14.54 8.70
CA GLY A 370 -20.48 -15.21 9.19
C GLY A 370 -21.07 -14.46 10.36
N GLY A 371 -21.16 -13.13 10.28
CA GLY A 371 -21.95 -12.30 11.19
C GLY A 371 -23.45 -12.40 10.87
N GLY A 372 -23.96 -13.62 10.71
CA GLY A 372 -25.38 -13.93 10.58
C GLY A 372 -25.91 -14.32 11.95
N GLN A 373 -26.63 -13.40 12.57
CA GLN A 373 -27.30 -13.54 13.86
C GLN A 373 -28.28 -14.74 13.85
N LYS A 374 -27.87 -15.91 14.34
CA LYS A 374 -28.78 -16.98 14.80
C LYS A 374 -28.26 -17.68 16.06
N SER A 375 -28.83 -17.24 17.18
CA SER A 375 -29.27 -18.02 18.34
C SER A 375 -28.82 -19.50 18.45
N ARG A 376 -28.06 -19.76 19.52
CA ARG A 376 -28.22 -20.83 20.52
C ARG A 376 -27.84 -22.28 20.13
N GLY A 377 -26.83 -22.81 20.82
CA GLY A 377 -26.52 -24.24 20.89
C GLY A 377 -25.21 -24.53 21.64
N MET A 378 -25.30 -24.70 22.96
CA MET A 378 -24.26 -25.33 23.79
C MET A 378 -23.88 -26.71 23.21
N LEU A 379 -22.58 -27.04 23.17
CA LEU A 379 -22.00 -28.29 23.71
C LEU A 379 -20.47 -28.36 23.47
N THR A 380 -19.76 -28.33 24.60
CA THR A 380 -18.57 -29.08 25.03
C THR A 380 -17.64 -29.81 24.03
N ALA A 381 -16.36 -29.51 24.23
CA ALA A 381 -15.22 -30.42 24.45
C ALA A 381 -14.29 -30.82 23.29
N LYS A 382 -13.03 -30.38 23.49
CA LYS A 382 -11.74 -31.05 23.24
C LYS A 382 -11.42 -31.49 21.80
N ALA A 383 -10.52 -30.75 21.16
CA ALA A 383 -9.61 -31.30 20.16
C ALA A 383 -8.17 -30.84 20.46
N GLN A 384 -7.31 -31.84 20.67
CA GLN A 384 -5.85 -31.70 20.80
C GLN A 384 -5.28 -31.09 19.51
N LEU A 385 -4.47 -30.06 19.67
CA LEU A 385 -3.67 -29.47 18.60
C LEU A 385 -2.42 -30.34 18.38
N SER A 386 -2.42 -31.13 17.30
CA SER A 386 -1.17 -31.58 16.66
C SER A 386 -0.78 -30.55 15.61
N LEU A 387 0.26 -29.77 15.89
CA LEU A 387 0.92 -28.94 14.90
C LEU A 387 1.55 -29.84 13.83
N GLN A 388 0.92 -29.93 12.66
CA GLN A 388 1.61 -30.39 11.45
C GLN A 388 2.11 -29.16 10.69
N ARG A 389 3.43 -29.17 10.51
CA ARG A 389 4.22 -28.29 9.65
C ARG A 389 3.64 -28.37 8.24
N ILE A 390 3.19 -27.24 7.70
CA ILE A 390 2.78 -27.14 6.30
C ILE A 390 4.09 -27.10 5.50
N ASP A 391 4.51 -28.28 5.03
CA ASP A 391 5.51 -28.41 3.96
C ASP A 391 4.86 -27.94 2.65
N SER A 392 5.55 -27.05 1.97
CA SER A 392 5.28 -26.64 0.59
C SER A 392 5.65 -27.78 -0.36
N GLY A 393 4.74 -28.73 -0.56
CA GLY A 393 4.89 -29.83 -1.51
C GLY A 393 3.90 -29.69 -2.67
N PHE A 394 4.38 -29.13 -3.78
CA PHE A 394 3.80 -29.37 -5.10
C PHE A 394 4.15 -30.81 -5.47
N ASP A 395 3.15 -31.66 -5.71
CA ASP A 395 3.37 -32.97 -6.31
C ASP A 395 2.55 -33.06 -7.60
N GLU A 396 3.27 -33.05 -8.73
CA GLU A 396 2.74 -33.33 -10.05
C GLU A 396 2.43 -34.83 -10.12
N ASN A 397 1.15 -35.20 -10.18
CA ASN A 397 0.77 -36.46 -10.81
C ASN A 397 -0.65 -36.38 -11.39
N LEU A 398 -0.69 -36.17 -12.70
CA LEU A 398 -1.82 -36.49 -13.56
C LEU A 398 -2.02 -38.00 -13.61
N SER A 399 -3.22 -38.48 -13.27
CA SER A 399 -3.74 -39.69 -13.91
C SER A 399 -5.25 -39.62 -14.13
N HIS A 400 -5.64 -40.06 -15.32
CA HIS A 400 -6.97 -40.05 -15.89
C HIS A 400 -8.08 -40.62 -15.00
N LYS A 401 -9.22 -39.92 -14.94
CA LYS A 401 -10.56 -40.55 -14.97
C LYS A 401 -11.67 -39.58 -15.40
N SER A 402 -12.16 -39.82 -16.61
CA SER A 402 -13.58 -39.86 -17.03
C SER A 402 -14.57 -38.80 -16.52
N ARG A 403 -15.05 -37.97 -17.46
CA ARG A 403 -16.44 -37.48 -17.67
C ARG A 403 -17.46 -37.80 -16.55
N SER A 404 -17.97 -36.76 -15.87
CA SER A 404 -19.39 -36.36 -15.86
C SER A 404 -19.65 -35.20 -14.89
N GLY A 405 -20.41 -34.19 -15.33
CA GLY A 405 -21.05 -33.19 -14.45
C GLY A 405 -20.34 -31.84 -14.42
N PHE A 406 -20.83 -30.89 -15.23
CA PHE A 406 -20.56 -29.47 -15.04
C PHE A 406 -21.18 -29.05 -13.69
N HIS A 407 -20.38 -29.04 -12.63
CA HIS A 407 -20.73 -28.32 -11.41
C HIS A 407 -20.41 -26.85 -11.68
N ILE A 408 -21.44 -26.08 -12.04
CA ILE A 408 -21.46 -24.62 -11.89
C ILE A 408 -21.47 -24.40 -10.38
N GLY A 409 -20.27 -24.30 -9.81
CA GLY A 409 -20.03 -24.17 -8.37
C GLY A 409 -20.07 -22.70 -7.96
N ALA A 410 -20.30 -22.44 -6.67
CA ALA A 410 -20.46 -21.14 -6.02
C ALA A 410 -19.47 -20.01 -6.38
N GLU A 411 -18.40 -20.29 -7.12
CA GLU A 411 -17.48 -19.28 -7.66
C GLU A 411 -18.12 -18.40 -8.75
N ASP A 412 -19.09 -18.92 -9.53
CA ASP A 412 -19.76 -18.14 -10.60
C ASP A 412 -20.81 -17.15 -10.05
N GLU A 413 -21.52 -17.48 -8.95
CA GLU A 413 -22.48 -16.55 -8.33
C GLU A 413 -21.78 -15.33 -7.72
N ASP A 414 -20.58 -15.50 -7.16
CA ASP A 414 -19.81 -14.38 -6.60
C ASP A 414 -19.23 -13.46 -7.69
N ALA A 415 -18.89 -14.01 -8.87
CA ALA A 415 -18.37 -13.23 -10.01
C ALA A 415 -19.36 -12.18 -10.53
N SER A 416 -20.67 -12.50 -10.53
CA SER A 416 -21.74 -11.57 -10.95
C SER A 416 -21.86 -10.29 -10.10
N ARG A 417 -21.25 -10.28 -8.91
CA ARG A 417 -21.25 -9.13 -7.98
C ARG A 417 -19.96 -8.32 -8.02
N MET A 418 -18.97 -8.75 -8.81
CA MET A 418 -17.65 -8.13 -8.94
C MET A 418 -17.73 -6.98 -9.95
N LEU A 419 -17.85 -5.75 -9.44
CA LEU A 419 -18.13 -4.57 -10.23
C LEU A 419 -16.96 -4.17 -11.13
N PHE A 420 -15.72 -4.18 -10.60
CA PHE A 420 -14.54 -3.94 -11.42
C PHE A 420 -14.38 -5.01 -12.49
N ASN A 421 -14.71 -6.27 -12.17
CA ASN A 421 -14.68 -7.36 -13.12
C ASN A 421 -15.58 -7.09 -14.34
N THR A 422 -16.85 -6.75 -14.09
CA THR A 422 -17.83 -6.44 -15.14
C THR A 422 -17.41 -5.21 -15.95
N LEU A 423 -16.98 -4.14 -15.27
CA LEU A 423 -16.55 -2.91 -15.94
C LEU A 423 -15.28 -3.12 -16.77
N PHE A 424 -14.34 -3.91 -16.27
CA PHE A 424 -13.13 -4.29 -17.00
C PHE A 424 -13.45 -5.06 -18.28
N ALA A 425 -14.28 -6.11 -18.19
CA ALA A 425 -14.67 -6.90 -19.35
C ALA A 425 -15.41 -6.05 -20.39
N ARG A 426 -16.31 -5.16 -19.93
CA ARG A 426 -17.02 -4.22 -20.80
C ARG A 426 -16.05 -3.27 -21.51
N GLN A 427 -15.11 -2.65 -20.78
CA GLN A 427 -14.12 -1.74 -21.36
C GLN A 427 -13.22 -2.46 -22.38
N ALA A 428 -12.74 -3.66 -22.05
CA ALA A 428 -11.94 -4.48 -22.97
C ALA A 428 -12.72 -4.82 -24.25
N SER A 429 -14.00 -5.20 -24.12
CA SER A 429 -14.88 -5.47 -25.25
C SER A 429 -15.11 -4.22 -26.12
N MET A 430 -15.31 -3.05 -25.50
CA MET A 430 -15.47 -1.78 -26.24
C MET A 430 -14.21 -1.41 -27.02
N MET A 431 -13.04 -1.80 -26.52
CA MET A 431 -11.75 -1.60 -27.18
C MET A 431 -11.40 -2.73 -28.17
N GLY A 432 -12.26 -3.74 -28.33
CA GLY A 432 -12.01 -4.88 -29.23
C GLY A 432 -10.91 -5.83 -28.76
N LEU A 433 -10.59 -5.82 -27.46
CA LEU A 433 -9.55 -6.65 -26.85
C LEU A 433 -10.15 -8.00 -26.44
N ILE A 434 -9.89 -9.04 -27.23
CA ILE A 434 -10.48 -10.38 -27.05
C ILE A 434 -9.47 -11.42 -26.57
N SER A 435 -8.19 -11.05 -26.48
CA SER A 435 -7.10 -11.95 -26.08
C SER A 435 -6.16 -11.27 -25.09
N TRP A 436 -5.50 -12.09 -24.27
CA TRP A 436 -4.51 -11.63 -23.32
C TRP A 436 -3.32 -10.95 -24.02
N GLU A 437 -2.93 -11.47 -25.18
CA GLU A 437 -1.82 -10.97 -25.99
C GLU A 437 -2.07 -9.54 -26.51
N GLN A 438 -3.33 -9.17 -26.76
CA GLN A 438 -3.72 -7.80 -27.11
C GLN A 438 -3.71 -6.86 -25.89
N MET A 439 -3.96 -7.42 -24.71
CA MET A 439 -4.07 -6.68 -23.44
C MET A 439 -2.69 -6.30 -22.88
N VAL A 440 -1.72 -7.22 -22.95
CA VAL A 440 -0.38 -7.07 -22.36
C VAL A 440 0.34 -5.79 -22.82
N PRO A 441 0.37 -5.44 -24.11
CA PRO A 441 1.02 -4.20 -24.56
C PRO A 441 0.44 -2.96 -23.88
N ILE A 442 -0.89 -2.90 -23.68
CA ILE A 442 -1.56 -1.76 -23.03
C ILE A 442 -1.20 -1.71 -21.55
N LEU A 443 -1.32 -2.84 -20.84
CA LEU A 443 -0.93 -2.93 -19.43
C LEU A 443 0.54 -2.55 -19.22
N GLY A 444 1.40 -2.97 -20.15
CA GLY A 444 2.84 -2.68 -20.18
C GLY A 444 3.18 -1.22 -20.46
N MET A 445 2.23 -0.35 -20.82
CA MET A 445 2.45 1.10 -20.86
C MET A 445 2.36 1.75 -19.46
N PHE A 446 1.88 1.00 -18.46
CA PHE A 446 1.74 1.43 -17.08
C PHE A 446 2.66 0.61 -16.16
N ALA A 447 2.27 0.39 -14.90
CA ALA A 447 3.05 -0.35 -13.91
C ALA A 447 2.69 -1.85 -13.82
N TYR A 448 2.44 -2.51 -14.95
CA TYR A 448 2.24 -3.96 -15.00
C TYR A 448 3.58 -4.71 -15.18
N GLY A 449 3.69 -5.88 -14.55
CA GLY A 449 4.78 -6.82 -14.80
C GLY A 449 4.33 -8.27 -14.65
N ASP A 450 4.96 -9.17 -15.41
CA ASP A 450 4.60 -10.59 -15.48
C ASP A 450 4.92 -11.36 -14.18
N THR A 451 5.56 -10.71 -13.23
CA THR A 451 5.83 -11.25 -11.88
C THR A 451 4.61 -11.22 -10.97
N LEU A 452 3.53 -10.53 -11.37
CA LEU A 452 2.28 -10.53 -10.63
C LEU A 452 1.75 -11.97 -10.51
N GLN A 453 1.54 -12.43 -9.29
CA GLN A 453 0.97 -13.75 -9.00
C GLN A 453 -0.40 -13.62 -8.32
N PRO A 454 -1.42 -14.38 -8.77
CA PRO A 454 -1.49 -15.18 -10.00
C PRO A 454 -1.27 -14.36 -11.27
N HIS A 455 -0.75 -15.01 -12.32
CA HIS A 455 -0.47 -14.38 -13.61
C HIS A 455 -1.70 -13.64 -14.17
N GLY A 456 -1.46 -12.46 -14.76
CA GLY A 456 -2.51 -11.53 -15.21
C GLY A 456 -3.53 -12.15 -16.17
N SER A 457 -3.08 -13.07 -17.04
CA SER A 457 -3.95 -13.81 -17.96
C SER A 457 -5.04 -14.60 -17.26
N ARG A 458 -4.78 -15.14 -16.06
CA ARG A 458 -5.78 -15.88 -15.29
C ARG A 458 -6.94 -14.96 -14.89
N TRP A 459 -6.63 -13.73 -14.51
CA TRP A 459 -7.63 -12.73 -14.16
C TRP A 459 -8.40 -12.27 -15.39
N PHE A 460 -7.68 -11.99 -16.49
CA PHE A 460 -8.31 -11.62 -17.75
C PHE A 460 -9.34 -12.65 -18.22
N TRP A 461 -8.95 -13.92 -18.33
CA TRP A 461 -9.84 -14.97 -18.83
C TRP A 461 -11.04 -15.21 -17.92
N ARG A 462 -10.86 -15.06 -16.59
CA ARG A 462 -11.98 -15.12 -15.64
C ARG A 462 -12.97 -13.98 -15.87
N SER A 463 -12.47 -12.75 -16.01
CA SER A 463 -13.34 -11.59 -16.26
C SER A 463 -14.09 -11.68 -17.59
N MET A 464 -13.38 -12.06 -18.65
CA MET A 464 -13.97 -12.17 -19.99
C MET A 464 -14.94 -13.36 -20.08
N GLY A 465 -14.65 -14.47 -19.39
CA GLY A 465 -15.55 -15.63 -19.32
C GLY A 465 -16.89 -15.29 -18.67
N ALA A 466 -16.86 -14.67 -17.48
CA ALA A 466 -18.07 -14.28 -16.76
C ALA A 466 -18.99 -13.36 -17.59
N HIS A 467 -18.41 -12.36 -18.28
CA HIS A 467 -19.17 -11.44 -19.12
C HIS A 467 -19.83 -12.13 -20.34
N LEU A 468 -19.17 -13.11 -20.94
CA LEU A 468 -19.71 -13.83 -22.11
C LEU A 468 -20.91 -14.71 -21.74
N ASP A 469 -20.99 -15.18 -20.51
CA ASP A 469 -22.13 -15.96 -20.02
C ASP A 469 -23.32 -15.06 -19.67
N ASP A 470 -23.08 -13.88 -19.08
CA ASP A 470 -24.13 -12.86 -18.82
C ASP A 470 -24.78 -12.33 -20.11
N SER A 471 -24.01 -12.20 -21.20
CA SER A 471 -24.55 -11.70 -22.49
C SER A 471 -25.43 -12.70 -23.26
N LYS A 472 -25.52 -13.95 -22.79
CA LYS A 472 -26.33 -15.02 -23.42
C LYS A 472 -27.65 -15.28 -22.70
N GLY A 473 -27.86 -14.71 -21.52
CA GLY A 473 -29.13 -14.73 -20.78
C GLY A 473 -29.98 -13.51 -21.10
#